data_AF-A0A979GVV5-F1
#
_entry.id   AF-A0A979GVV5-F1
#
_cell.length_a   1.000
_cell.length_b   1.000
_cell.length_c   1.000
_cell.angle_alpha   90.00
_cell.angle_beta   90.00
_cell.angle_gamma   90.00
#
_symmetry.space_group_name_H-M   'P 1'
#
loop_
_entity.id
_entity.type
_entity.pdbx_description
1 polymer ?
#
loop_
_entity_poly.entity_id
_entity_poly.type
_entity_poly.pdbx_seq_one_letter_code
_entity_poly.pdbx_strand_id
1 'polypeptide(L)'
;MCSNKLLDKKPLSVPDQEPVDLESVKEFMNVDFDEKNNTISSLIIAARTLLEDKYDIGIVKKRLQVVVDNSCGGIELPGFPVSNISAVDKDGAVVDLNTIGGDVVYVESPCSCYLKISYDSGYEIADVPEVYKTAIKEQVTWMFSNLNDVEVAKTIAPLAEVNLLPYRRNGFGVFL
;
A
#
# COMPACT_ATOMS: atom_id res chain seq x y z
N MET A 1 6.72 27.29 13.09
CA MET A 1 5.58 26.40 13.41
C MET A 1 6.05 25.01 13.09
N CYS A 2 5.98 24.08 14.04
CA CYS A 2 6.29 22.69 13.75
C CYS A 2 5.15 22.11 12.88
N SER A 3 5.41 21.05 12.12
CA SER A 3 4.45 20.39 11.26
C SER A 3 4.82 18.91 11.10
N ASN A 4 3.81 18.06 10.90
CA ASN A 4 4.01 16.67 10.51
C ASN A 4 3.39 16.45 9.13
N LYS A 5 4.20 16.32 8.08
CA LYS A 5 3.71 16.19 6.70
C LYS A 5 4.53 15.19 5.90
N LEU A 6 3.84 14.36 5.12
CA LEU A 6 4.44 13.61 4.03
C LEU A 6 4.70 14.57 2.87
N LEU A 7 5.96 14.73 2.48
CA LEU A 7 6.39 15.63 1.41
C LEU A 7 6.53 14.89 0.07
N ASP A 8 7.03 13.66 0.10
CA ASP A 8 7.18 12.81 -1.08
C ASP A 8 7.06 11.32 -0.69
N LYS A 9 6.56 10.49 -1.60
CA LYS A 9 6.43 9.03 -1.45
C LYS A 9 6.73 8.39 -2.79
N LYS A 10 7.73 7.50 -2.82
CA LYS A 10 8.09 6.73 -4.01
C LYS A 10 8.41 5.27 -3.69
N PRO A 11 7.96 4.32 -4.52
CA PRO A 11 8.46 2.95 -4.46
C PRO A 11 9.91 2.90 -4.98
N LEU A 12 10.78 2.17 -4.28
CA LEU A 12 12.15 1.87 -4.70
C LEU A 12 12.26 0.50 -5.37
N SER A 13 11.35 -0.42 -5.05
CA SER A 13 11.22 -1.71 -5.72
C SER A 13 9.76 -2.00 -6.04
N VAL A 14 9.55 -2.83 -7.05
CA VAL A 14 8.26 -3.47 -7.32
C VAL A 14 8.22 -4.83 -6.63
N PRO A 15 7.04 -5.35 -6.27
CA PRO A 15 6.91 -6.73 -5.81
C PRO A 15 7.39 -7.72 -6.86
N ASP A 16 8.12 -8.76 -6.44
CA ASP A 16 8.60 -9.82 -7.34
C ASP A 16 7.49 -10.82 -7.70
N GLN A 17 6.42 -10.88 -6.88
CA GLN A 17 5.28 -11.78 -7.05
C GLN A 17 3.99 -11.08 -6.63
N GLU A 18 2.88 -11.43 -7.29
CA GLU A 18 1.54 -10.94 -6.93
C GLU A 18 0.86 -11.93 -5.96
N PRO A 19 -0.01 -11.45 -5.04
CA PRO A 19 -0.57 -12.25 -3.95
C PRO A 19 -1.65 -13.25 -4.40
N VAL A 20 -2.10 -13.11 -5.65
CA VAL A 20 -3.00 -14.04 -6.32
C VAL A 20 -2.42 -14.35 -7.70
N ASP A 21 -2.48 -15.62 -8.08
CA ASP A 21 -2.07 -16.05 -9.41
C ASP A 21 -3.23 -15.91 -10.42
N LEU A 22 -2.90 -16.08 -11.70
CA LEU A 22 -3.86 -16.00 -12.79
C LEU A 22 -4.93 -17.09 -12.69
N GLU A 23 -4.54 -18.32 -12.37
CA GLU A 23 -5.45 -19.47 -12.33
C GLU A 23 -6.51 -19.31 -11.24
N SER A 24 -6.12 -18.87 -10.04
CA SER A 24 -7.02 -18.63 -8.92
C SER A 24 -8.01 -17.50 -9.21
N VAL A 25 -7.61 -16.49 -9.99
CA VAL A 25 -8.51 -15.43 -10.44
C VAL A 25 -9.47 -15.94 -11.52
N LYS A 26 -8.99 -16.74 -12.48
CA LYS A 26 -9.85 -17.38 -13.50
C LYS A 26 -10.91 -18.28 -12.86
N GLU A 27 -10.51 -19.07 -11.86
CA GLU A 27 -11.42 -19.91 -11.08
C GLU A 27 -12.47 -19.07 -10.34
N PHE A 28 -12.06 -17.98 -9.68
CA PHE A 28 -12.97 -17.08 -8.98
C PHE A 28 -13.99 -16.41 -9.91
N MET A 29 -13.56 -16.03 -11.11
CA MET A 29 -14.40 -15.43 -12.14
C MET A 29 -15.25 -16.46 -12.91
N ASN A 30 -15.00 -17.76 -12.71
CA ASN A 30 -15.59 -18.86 -13.47
C ASN A 30 -15.37 -18.71 -15.00
N VAL A 31 -14.11 -18.47 -15.40
CA VAL A 31 -13.69 -18.34 -16.81
C VAL A 31 -12.62 -19.37 -17.16
N ASP A 32 -12.70 -19.96 -18.35
CA ASP A 32 -11.77 -21.00 -18.83
C ASP A 32 -10.88 -20.56 -20.01
N PHE A 33 -11.24 -19.48 -20.70
CA PHE A 33 -10.52 -18.95 -21.86
C PHE A 33 -9.11 -18.43 -21.56
N ASP A 34 -8.22 -18.47 -22.57
CA ASP A 34 -6.81 -18.08 -22.43
C ASP A 34 -6.44 -16.78 -23.17
N GLU A 35 -7.31 -16.32 -24.08
CA GLU A 35 -7.08 -15.15 -24.94
C GLU A 35 -6.96 -13.84 -24.15
N LYS A 36 -7.37 -13.84 -22.88
CA LYS A 36 -7.34 -12.69 -21.97
C LYS A 36 -6.37 -12.84 -20.80
N ASN A 37 -5.56 -13.89 -20.77
CA ASN A 37 -4.61 -14.14 -19.68
C ASN A 37 -3.75 -12.90 -19.39
N ASN A 38 -3.16 -12.28 -20.42
CA ASN A 38 -2.36 -11.05 -20.27
C ASN A 38 -3.17 -9.87 -19.68
N THR A 39 -4.45 -9.74 -20.06
CA THR A 39 -5.33 -8.70 -19.53
C THR A 39 -5.61 -8.93 -18.05
N ILE A 40 -5.96 -10.16 -17.68
CA ILE A 40 -6.24 -10.52 -16.28
C ILE A 40 -4.99 -10.33 -15.42
N SER A 41 -3.82 -10.78 -15.87
CA SER A 41 -2.55 -10.53 -15.16
C SER A 41 -2.26 -9.05 -14.96
N SER A 42 -2.53 -8.20 -15.96
CA SER A 42 -2.37 -6.75 -15.83
C SER A 42 -3.37 -6.15 -14.83
N LEU A 43 -4.60 -6.67 -14.81
CA LEU A 43 -5.64 -6.25 -13.86
C LEU A 43 -5.31 -6.65 -12.43
N ILE A 44 -4.65 -7.78 -12.18
CA ILE A 44 -4.20 -8.18 -10.83
C ILE A 44 -3.27 -7.11 -10.24
N ILE A 45 -2.26 -6.69 -11.02
CA ILE A 45 -1.31 -5.65 -10.60
C ILE A 45 -2.03 -4.33 -10.35
N ALA A 46 -2.94 -3.94 -11.25
CA ALA A 46 -3.70 -2.71 -11.14
C ALA A 46 -4.64 -2.72 -9.91
N ALA A 47 -5.33 -3.84 -9.68
CA ALA A 47 -6.22 -4.04 -8.54
C ALA A 47 -5.45 -3.92 -7.22
N ARG A 48 -4.33 -4.64 -7.06
CA ARG A 48 -3.47 -4.51 -5.86
C ARG A 48 -3.06 -3.05 -5.66
N THR A 49 -2.52 -2.41 -6.68
CA THR A 49 -2.02 -1.03 -6.59
C THR A 49 -3.12 -0.06 -6.18
N LEU A 50 -4.32 -0.21 -6.74
CA LEU A 50 -5.48 0.62 -6.42
C LEU A 50 -5.94 0.43 -4.96
N LEU A 51 -6.00 -0.81 -4.47
CA LEU A 51 -6.38 -1.10 -3.08
C LEU A 51 -5.33 -0.59 -2.10
N GLU A 52 -4.04 -0.79 -2.39
CA GLU A 52 -2.93 -0.28 -1.57
C GLU A 52 -2.95 1.24 -1.45
N ASP A 53 -3.19 1.95 -2.55
CA ASP A 53 -3.28 3.42 -2.55
C ASP A 53 -4.50 3.93 -1.80
N LYS A 54 -5.66 3.29 -2.01
CA LYS A 54 -6.93 3.72 -1.39
C LYS A 54 -6.94 3.59 0.13
N TYR A 55 -6.38 2.50 0.65
CA TYR A 55 -6.43 2.16 2.08
C TYR A 55 -5.12 2.47 2.81
N ASP A 56 -4.10 2.94 2.10
CA ASP A 56 -2.72 3.15 2.56
C ASP A 56 -2.14 1.91 3.26
N ILE A 57 -2.31 0.76 2.61
CA ILE A 57 -1.84 -0.55 3.06
C ILE A 57 -0.74 -1.07 2.13
N GLY A 58 0.22 -1.81 2.68
CA GLY A 58 1.10 -2.67 1.91
C GLY A 58 0.50 -4.07 1.86
N ILE A 59 -0.03 -4.49 0.72
CA ILE A 59 -0.54 -5.87 0.57
C ILE A 59 0.64 -6.81 0.33
N VAL A 60 1.56 -6.41 -0.56
CA VAL A 60 2.78 -7.18 -0.83
C VAL A 60 4.02 -6.37 -0.49
N LYS A 61 5.02 -7.05 0.06
CA LYS A 61 6.30 -6.47 0.42
C LYS A 61 6.95 -5.71 -0.73
N LYS A 62 7.24 -4.44 -0.50
CA LYS A 62 7.98 -3.55 -1.39
C LYS A 62 8.80 -2.54 -0.59
N ARG A 63 9.92 -2.09 -1.15
CA ARG A 63 10.72 -1.03 -0.53
C ARG A 63 10.14 0.32 -0.89
N LEU A 64 9.80 1.13 0.10
CA LEU A 64 9.35 2.51 -0.06
C LEU A 64 10.42 3.49 0.40
N GLN A 65 10.45 4.66 -0.23
CA GLN A 65 11.14 5.84 0.27
C GLN A 65 10.14 6.97 0.41
N VAL A 66 10.14 7.59 1.59
CA VAL A 66 9.34 8.77 1.89
C VAL A 66 10.23 9.92 2.32
N VAL A 67 9.81 11.12 1.98
CA VAL A 67 10.39 12.35 2.54
C VAL A 67 9.32 12.96 3.42
N VAL A 68 9.68 13.25 4.67
CA VAL A 68 8.74 13.74 5.67
C VAL A 68 9.28 14.98 6.40
N ASP A 69 8.37 15.87 6.76
CA ASP A 69 8.55 16.85 7.84
C ASP A 69 8.02 16.20 9.11
N ASN A 70 8.89 15.94 10.08
CA ASN A 70 8.58 15.42 11.40
C ASN A 70 8.90 16.45 12.48
N SER A 71 8.80 17.75 12.19
CA SER A 71 9.26 18.78 13.13
C SER A 71 8.43 18.86 14.42
N CYS A 72 7.19 18.35 14.45
CA CYS A 72 6.44 18.18 15.71
C CYS A 72 6.67 16.82 16.37
N GLY A 73 7.32 15.86 15.69
CA GLY A 73 7.41 14.48 16.14
C GLY A 73 6.10 13.71 15.97
N GLY A 74 6.17 12.40 15.77
CA GLY A 74 5.01 11.50 15.69
C GLY A 74 4.39 11.39 14.30
N ILE A 75 5.13 11.62 13.21
CA ILE A 75 4.60 11.36 11.86
C ILE A 75 4.38 9.86 11.61
N GLU A 76 3.23 9.51 11.04
CA GLU A 76 2.91 8.14 10.61
C GLU A 76 3.64 7.79 9.30
N LEU A 77 4.22 6.60 9.24
CA LEU A 77 4.77 6.05 8.00
C LEU A 77 3.67 5.34 7.20
N PRO A 78 3.48 5.70 5.91
CA PRO A 78 2.42 5.12 5.10
C PRO A 78 2.70 3.66 4.70
N GLY A 79 1.65 2.89 4.46
CA GLY A 79 1.74 1.52 3.94
C GLY A 79 2.14 0.48 4.99
N PHE A 80 1.27 0.22 5.97
CA PHE A 80 1.50 -0.83 6.96
C PHE A 80 1.31 -2.24 6.37
N PRO A 81 1.95 -3.28 6.94
CA PRO A 81 2.96 -3.24 8.00
C PRO A 81 4.30 -2.68 7.52
N VAL A 82 5.06 -2.05 8.43
CA VAL A 82 6.37 -1.44 8.15
C VAL A 82 7.50 -2.19 8.85
N SER A 83 8.60 -2.46 8.14
CA SER A 83 9.82 -3.07 8.71
C SER A 83 11.10 -2.54 8.04
N ASN A 84 12.28 -2.91 8.56
CA ASN A 84 13.59 -2.58 7.96
C ASN A 84 13.79 -1.09 7.63
N ILE A 85 13.48 -0.25 8.62
CA ILE A 85 13.50 1.21 8.52
C ILE A 85 14.94 1.74 8.59
N SER A 86 15.23 2.72 7.73
CA SER A 86 16.50 3.45 7.68
C SER A 86 16.20 4.91 7.34
N ALA A 87 16.96 5.86 7.89
CA ALA A 87 16.72 7.28 7.63
C ALA A 87 18.02 8.06 7.42
N VAL A 88 17.91 9.11 6.61
CA VAL A 88 18.94 10.13 6.45
C VAL A 88 18.33 11.53 6.60
N ASP A 89 19.13 12.47 7.08
CA ASP A 89 18.74 13.88 7.16
C ASP A 89 18.87 14.62 5.80
N LYS A 90 18.69 15.94 5.84
CA LYS A 90 18.82 16.82 4.67
C LYS A 90 20.23 16.84 4.06
N ASP A 91 21.25 16.57 4.87
CA ASP A 91 22.65 16.59 4.49
C ASP A 91 23.14 15.19 4.06
N GLY A 92 22.26 14.18 4.16
CA GLY A 92 22.54 12.79 3.79
C GLY A 92 23.22 11.99 4.89
N ALA A 93 23.34 12.54 6.10
CA ALA A 93 23.86 11.80 7.24
C ALA A 93 22.83 10.78 7.73
N VAL A 94 23.29 9.59 8.10
CA VAL A 94 22.42 8.55 8.69
C VAL A 94 21.93 9.02 10.04
N VAL A 95 20.64 8.84 10.30
CA VAL A 95 20.01 9.20 11.57
C VAL A 95 19.24 8.03 12.14
N ASP A 96 19.43 7.80 13.44
CA ASP A 96 18.66 6.83 14.19
C ASP A 96 17.25 7.37 14.47
N LEU A 97 16.23 6.56 14.22
CA LEU A 97 14.85 6.91 14.49
C LEU A 97 14.39 6.26 15.80
N ASN A 98 13.68 7.02 16.62
CA ASN A 98 12.83 6.44 17.65
C ASN A 98 11.42 6.30 17.09
N THR A 99 10.94 5.06 16.99
CA THR A 99 9.62 4.75 16.45
C THR A 99 8.72 4.13 17.50
N ILE A 100 7.44 4.51 17.50
CA ILE A 100 6.39 3.93 18.34
C ILE A 100 5.30 3.30 17.48
N GLY A 101 4.47 2.46 18.10
CA GLY A 101 3.37 1.76 17.45
C GLY A 101 3.63 0.27 17.26
N GLY A 102 2.70 -0.39 16.57
CA GLY A 102 2.76 -1.82 16.24
C GLY A 102 2.92 -1.98 14.74
N ASP A 103 1.90 -2.54 14.08
CA ASP A 103 1.86 -2.63 12.61
C ASP A 103 1.91 -1.25 11.94
N VAL A 104 1.33 -0.26 12.61
CA VAL A 104 1.39 1.16 12.24
C VAL A 104 2.53 1.81 13.00
N VAL A 105 3.46 2.41 12.26
CA VAL A 105 4.68 2.98 12.81
C VAL A 105 4.63 4.50 12.75
N TYR A 106 4.90 5.13 13.89
CA TYR A 106 5.06 6.57 14.03
C TYR A 106 6.50 6.91 14.38
N VAL A 107 7.06 7.94 13.75
CA VAL A 107 8.42 8.41 14.02
C VAL A 107 8.36 9.50 15.08
N GLU A 108 8.63 9.16 16.34
CA GLU A 108 8.61 10.13 17.45
C GLU A 108 9.80 11.09 17.38
N SER A 109 11.00 10.57 17.09
CA SER A 109 12.21 11.38 16.96
C SER A 109 13.14 10.84 15.86
N PRO A 110 14.00 11.69 15.26
CA PRO A 110 14.24 13.10 15.58
C PRO A 110 13.14 14.04 15.06
N CYS A 111 12.97 15.17 15.75
CA CYS A 111 12.10 16.25 15.29
C CYS A 111 12.83 17.10 14.25
N SER A 112 12.65 16.79 12.96
CA SER A 112 13.31 17.47 11.85
C SER A 112 12.31 17.88 10.78
N CYS A 113 12.51 19.03 10.15
CA CYS A 113 11.71 19.46 9.01
C CYS A 113 11.97 18.67 7.72
N TYR A 114 12.99 17.82 7.73
CA TYR A 114 13.34 16.94 6.63
C TYR A 114 13.95 15.65 7.14
N LEU A 115 13.30 14.54 6.84
CA LEU A 115 13.86 13.20 6.95
C LEU A 115 13.52 12.44 5.67
N LYS A 116 14.51 11.75 5.12
CA LYS A 116 14.31 10.79 4.04
C LYS A 116 14.41 9.40 4.62
N ILE A 117 13.29 8.70 4.66
CA ILE A 117 13.12 7.41 5.32
C ILE A 117 12.90 6.35 4.25
N SER A 118 13.63 5.25 4.33
CA SER A 118 13.47 4.08 3.45
C SER A 118 13.19 2.83 4.28
N TYR A 119 12.15 2.09 3.93
CA TYR A 119 11.63 0.95 4.69
C TYR A 119 10.93 -0.08 3.79
N ASP A 120 10.69 -1.27 4.33
CA ASP A 120 9.87 -2.29 3.69
C ASP A 120 8.41 -2.13 4.16
N SER A 121 7.49 -2.11 3.20
CA SER A 121 6.05 -1.99 3.39
C SER A 121 5.36 -3.22 2.85
N GLY A 122 4.48 -3.83 3.64
CA GLY A 122 3.62 -4.93 3.24
C GLY A 122 4.05 -6.31 3.74
N TYR A 123 3.21 -7.30 3.46
CA TYR A 123 3.38 -8.68 3.92
C TYR A 123 4.30 -9.47 2.98
N GLU A 124 5.02 -10.44 3.54
CA GLU A 124 5.59 -11.51 2.73
C GLU A 124 4.46 -12.27 2.04
N ILE A 125 4.73 -12.81 0.85
CA ILE A 125 3.70 -13.42 -0.01
C ILE A 125 2.92 -14.54 0.69
N ALA A 126 3.61 -15.34 1.51
CA ALA A 126 3.04 -16.44 2.26
C ALA A 126 2.14 -15.97 3.41
N ASP A 127 2.36 -14.76 3.90
CA ASP A 127 1.71 -14.20 5.09
C ASP A 127 0.58 -13.23 4.73
N VAL A 128 0.35 -12.94 3.43
CA VAL A 128 -0.74 -12.06 2.98
C VAL A 128 -2.09 -12.63 3.46
N PRO A 129 -2.85 -11.91 4.30
CA PRO A 129 -4.18 -12.35 4.72
C PRO A 129 -5.13 -12.64 3.55
N GLU A 130 -5.92 -13.71 3.68
CA GLU A 130 -6.89 -14.15 2.66
C GLU A 130 -7.93 -13.08 2.31
N VAL A 131 -8.24 -12.17 3.24
CA VAL A 131 -9.14 -11.04 2.98
C VAL A 131 -8.59 -10.13 1.87
N TYR A 132 -7.28 -9.85 1.86
CA TYR A 132 -6.68 -9.03 0.79
C TYR A 132 -6.65 -9.77 -0.55
N LYS A 133 -6.36 -11.08 -0.53
CA LYS A 133 -6.41 -11.90 -1.74
C LYS A 133 -7.82 -11.92 -2.33
N THR A 134 -8.84 -12.06 -1.48
CA THR A 134 -10.25 -12.02 -1.87
C THR A 134 -10.63 -10.64 -2.43
N ALA A 135 -10.26 -9.55 -1.77
CA ALA A 135 -10.51 -8.20 -2.25
C ALA A 135 -9.86 -7.92 -3.62
N ILE A 136 -8.65 -8.43 -3.86
CA ILE A 136 -8.00 -8.34 -5.18
C ILE A 136 -8.82 -9.10 -6.23
N LYS A 137 -9.25 -10.34 -5.96
CA LYS A 137 -10.07 -11.13 -6.90
C LYS A 137 -11.40 -10.43 -7.24
N GLU A 138 -12.07 -9.88 -6.23
CA GLU A 138 -13.29 -9.10 -6.39
C GLU A 138 -13.05 -7.84 -7.25
N GLN A 139 -11.97 -7.11 -6.96
CA GLN A 139 -11.58 -5.93 -7.73
C GLN A 139 -11.26 -6.28 -9.19
N VAL A 140 -10.50 -7.35 -9.44
CA VAL A 140 -10.18 -7.79 -10.81
C VAL A 140 -11.44 -8.18 -11.58
N THR A 141 -12.33 -8.96 -10.95
CA THR A 141 -13.60 -9.38 -11.55
C THR A 141 -14.43 -8.17 -11.98
N TRP A 142 -14.49 -7.17 -11.11
CA TRP A 142 -15.23 -5.94 -11.37
C TRP A 142 -14.57 -5.09 -12.45
N MET A 143 -13.24 -4.90 -12.42
CA MET A 143 -12.52 -4.16 -13.47
C MET A 143 -12.64 -4.86 -14.83
N PHE A 144 -12.56 -6.19 -14.86
CA PHE A 144 -12.72 -6.97 -16.09
C PHE A 144 -14.12 -6.79 -16.70
N SER A 145 -15.15 -6.81 -15.85
CA SER A 145 -16.54 -6.62 -16.29
C SER A 145 -16.83 -5.20 -16.80
N ASN A 146 -16.01 -4.23 -16.40
CA ASN A 146 -16.16 -2.81 -16.74
C ASN A 146 -14.99 -2.23 -17.55
N LEU A 147 -14.27 -3.07 -18.30
CA LEU A 147 -13.05 -2.70 -19.03
C LEU A 147 -13.17 -1.43 -19.91
N ASN A 148 -14.36 -1.17 -20.44
CA ASN A 148 -14.61 -0.05 -21.36
C ASN A 148 -15.21 1.18 -20.68
N ASP A 149 -15.35 1.17 -19.36
CA ASP A 149 -15.96 2.27 -18.62
C ASP A 149 -14.87 3.12 -17.93
N VAL A 150 -14.72 4.34 -18.44
CA VAL A 150 -13.67 5.28 -18.02
C VAL A 150 -13.94 5.88 -16.64
N GLU A 151 -15.21 5.97 -16.21
CA GLU A 151 -15.56 6.48 -14.89
C GLU A 151 -15.32 5.44 -13.80
N VAL A 152 -15.29 4.18 -14.20
CA VAL A 152 -15.24 3.01 -13.31
C VAL A 152 -13.80 2.55 -13.07
N ALA A 153 -12.85 2.90 -13.95
CA ALA A 153 -11.45 2.47 -13.86
C ALA A 153 -10.72 2.82 -12.53
N LYS A 154 -11.22 3.79 -11.74
CA LYS A 154 -10.62 4.22 -10.46
C LYS A 154 -11.45 3.87 -9.22
N THR A 155 -12.60 3.22 -9.38
CA THR A 155 -13.48 2.93 -8.25
C THR A 155 -13.15 1.55 -7.67
N ILE A 156 -13.32 1.43 -6.35
CA ILE A 156 -13.19 0.14 -5.68
C ILE A 156 -14.48 -0.65 -5.88
N ALA A 157 -14.34 -1.94 -6.16
CA ALA A 157 -15.47 -2.86 -6.24
C ALA A 157 -16.22 -2.87 -4.89
N PRO A 158 -17.56 -2.78 -4.86
CA PRO A 158 -18.30 -2.65 -3.61
C PRO A 158 -18.02 -3.77 -2.58
N LEU A 159 -17.81 -5.01 -3.03
CA LEU A 159 -17.47 -6.13 -2.15
C LEU A 159 -16.05 -6.01 -1.59
N ALA A 160 -15.08 -5.65 -2.44
CA ALA A 160 -13.71 -5.37 -2.01
C ALA A 160 -13.68 -4.23 -1.00
N GLU A 161 -14.51 -3.21 -1.20
CA GLU A 161 -14.64 -2.11 -0.25
C GLU A 161 -15.13 -2.59 1.11
N VAL A 162 -16.24 -3.34 1.16
CA VAL A 162 -16.78 -3.88 2.43
C VAL A 162 -15.74 -4.72 3.18
N ASN A 163 -14.98 -5.55 2.45
CA ASN A 163 -13.93 -6.39 3.02
C ASN A 163 -12.75 -5.57 3.59
N LEU A 164 -12.41 -4.43 2.97
CA LEU A 164 -11.28 -3.60 3.36
C LEU A 164 -11.63 -2.42 4.28
N LEU A 165 -12.92 -2.11 4.47
CA LEU A 165 -13.38 -1.07 5.40
C LEU A 165 -12.80 -1.21 6.83
N PRO A 166 -12.69 -2.42 7.43
CA PRO A 166 -12.08 -2.56 8.76
C PRO A 166 -10.59 -2.22 8.81
N TYR A 167 -9.90 -2.37 7.67
CA TYR A 167 -8.46 -2.11 7.54
C TYR A 167 -8.16 -0.65 7.18
N ARG A 168 -9.19 0.07 6.71
CA ARG A 168 -9.13 1.51 6.45
C ARG A 168 -8.59 2.23 7.67
N ARG A 169 -7.64 3.14 7.44
CA ARG A 169 -7.16 4.03 8.49
C ARG A 169 -8.31 4.96 8.91
N ASN A 170 -8.64 4.95 10.20
CA ASN A 170 -9.65 5.84 10.80
C ASN A 170 -9.19 7.30 10.91
N GLY A 171 -7.98 7.63 10.45
CA GLY A 171 -7.43 8.98 10.48
C GLY A 171 -7.43 9.65 9.11
N PHE A 172 -8.56 10.22 8.69
CA PHE A 172 -8.46 11.48 7.94
C PHE A 172 -8.00 12.52 8.97
N GLY A 173 -6.69 12.72 9.09
CA GLY A 173 -6.07 13.79 9.88
C GLY A 173 -6.54 13.92 11.32
N VAL A 174 -5.95 13.15 12.25
CA VAL A 174 -5.81 13.66 13.62
C VAL A 174 -4.48 14.44 13.64
N PHE A 175 -4.55 15.67 13.12
CA PHE A 175 -3.59 16.70 13.49
C PHE A 175 -4.04 17.20 14.87
N LEU A 176 -3.39 16.71 15.93
CA LEU A 176 -3.41 17.41 17.22
C LEU A 176 -2.62 18.73 17.09
#